data_AF-A0A0V0UCR3-F1
#
_entry.id   AF-A0A0V0UCR3-F1
#
_cell.length_a   1.000
_cell.length_b   1.000
_cell.length_c   1.000
_cell.angle_alpha   90.00
_cell.angle_beta   90.00
_cell.angle_gamma   90.00
#
_symmetry.space_group_name_H-M   'P 1'
#
loop_
_entity.id
_entity.type
_entity.pdbx_description
1 polymer ?
#
loop_
_entity_poly.entity_id
_entity_poly.type
_entity_poly.pdbx_seq_one_letter_code
_entity_poly.pdbx_strand_id
1 'polypeptide(L)'
;MSVQASQKTSSDVREHRNPTVTTDPKSLRLIWIDCEMTGLDIDNDRLMEIACMVTEGDENLTIGPNIIIHQDDALLANMNEWCKTQHGKTGLTEAVQQSTVTEKVAEKQMLEFLSLHTSPGLCPLAGNSIGRDRQFIEKYMPDLAKHIHYRNVDVTTIAELCKVTLFVYYVLTVLKRVAVFVMQLSLNIRVHIVGVRSYVQARQKWMDYPVLKSIVIAAFGFFDPRHSPLFRTRPFDNDNRIRLIKTAVFIHFASCNNISQRWLPDVTANTPEKKEMHRALDDIRESRLQLLYYYNSIFKRNQ
;
A
#
# COMPACT_ATOMS: atom_id res chain seq x y z
N MET A 1 31.52 -48.78 -42.61
CA MET A 1 31.34 -49.22 -41.22
C MET A 1 32.50 -48.71 -40.39
N SER A 2 32.28 -47.67 -39.56
CA SER A 2 32.74 -47.60 -38.17
C SER A 2 32.44 -46.19 -37.64
N VAL A 3 31.35 -46.12 -36.89
CA VAL A 3 31.00 -45.03 -35.99
C VAL A 3 31.90 -45.13 -34.76
N GLN A 4 32.35 -43.98 -34.23
CA GLN A 4 32.56 -43.64 -32.80
C GLN A 4 33.50 -42.42 -32.73
N ALA A 5 33.35 -41.43 -31.84
CA ALA A 5 32.29 -40.98 -30.96
C ALA A 5 32.69 -39.54 -30.58
N SER A 6 31.81 -38.55 -30.78
CA SER A 6 32.08 -37.16 -30.42
C SER A 6 31.90 -36.97 -28.91
N GLN A 7 32.98 -36.59 -28.23
CA GLN A 7 32.96 -36.21 -26.81
C GLN A 7 32.21 -34.88 -26.65
N LYS A 8 31.06 -34.93 -25.99
CA LYS A 8 30.40 -33.75 -25.41
C LYS A 8 31.21 -33.27 -24.21
N THR A 9 31.87 -32.12 -24.32
CA THR A 9 32.33 -31.36 -23.16
C THR A 9 31.33 -30.27 -22.83
N SER A 10 30.73 -30.43 -21.65
CA SER A 10 29.81 -29.52 -20.99
C SER A 10 30.57 -28.27 -20.52
N SER A 11 30.22 -27.11 -21.08
CA SER A 11 30.45 -25.81 -20.43
C SER A 11 29.46 -24.78 -20.98
N ASP A 12 28.16 -25.07 -20.85
CA ASP A 12 27.11 -24.05 -20.95
C ASP A 12 27.07 -23.27 -19.63
N VAL A 13 28.10 -22.45 -19.42
CA VAL A 13 28.01 -21.36 -18.45
C VAL A 13 27.05 -20.36 -19.05
N ARG A 14 25.78 -20.40 -18.60
CA ARG A 14 24.82 -19.34 -18.87
C ARG A 14 25.41 -18.05 -18.33
N GLU A 15 26.00 -17.24 -19.21
CA GLU A 15 26.30 -15.84 -18.91
C GLU A 15 25.00 -15.20 -18.42
N HIS A 16 24.94 -14.90 -17.12
CA HIS A 16 24.05 -13.89 -16.63
C HIS A 16 24.45 -12.57 -17.29
N ARG A 17 23.87 -12.31 -18.47
CA ARG A 17 23.91 -10.98 -19.07
C ARG A 17 23.32 -10.03 -18.03
N ASN A 18 24.17 -9.18 -17.47
CA ASN A 18 23.72 -7.97 -16.79
C ASN A 18 22.73 -7.29 -17.74
N PRO A 19 21.50 -6.97 -17.30
CA PRO A 19 20.56 -6.28 -18.15
C PRO A 19 21.26 -5.00 -18.60
N THR A 20 21.50 -4.89 -19.90
CA THR A 20 21.97 -3.68 -20.55
C THR A 20 21.18 -2.52 -19.97
N VAL A 21 21.87 -1.61 -19.27
CA VAL A 21 21.31 -0.33 -18.83
C VAL A 21 20.69 0.29 -20.08
N THR A 22 19.36 0.43 -20.07
CA THR A 22 18.63 0.96 -21.21
C THR A 22 19.06 2.41 -21.41
N THR A 23 19.84 2.68 -22.45
CA THR A 23 20.34 4.03 -22.78
C THR A 23 19.26 4.95 -23.36
N ASP A 24 18.02 4.46 -23.46
CA ASP A 24 16.89 5.27 -23.90
C ASP A 24 16.55 6.31 -22.80
N PRO A 25 16.67 7.62 -23.09
CA PRO A 25 16.31 8.66 -22.13
C PRO A 25 14.83 8.58 -21.70
N LYS A 26 13.96 7.96 -22.51
CA LYS A 26 12.54 7.76 -22.19
C LYS A 26 12.29 6.62 -21.20
N SER A 27 13.26 5.76 -20.93
CA SER A 27 13.07 4.54 -20.11
C SER A 27 12.70 4.82 -18.64
N LEU A 28 12.91 6.05 -18.16
CA LEU A 28 12.54 6.49 -16.81
C LEU A 28 11.14 7.12 -16.73
N ARG A 29 10.43 7.26 -17.86
CA ARG A 29 9.10 7.84 -17.89
C ARG A 29 8.08 6.91 -17.24
N LEU A 30 7.06 7.51 -16.63
CA LEU A 30 5.90 6.79 -16.11
C LEU A 30 4.69 7.06 -16.99
N ILE A 31 3.95 6.00 -17.33
CA ILE A 31 2.67 6.09 -18.03
C ILE A 31 1.57 6.05 -16.97
N TRP A 32 0.94 7.19 -16.72
CA TRP A 32 -0.17 7.30 -15.79
C TRP A 32 -1.47 7.06 -16.53
N ILE A 33 -2.26 6.10 -16.06
CA ILE A 33 -3.59 5.80 -16.59
C ILE A 33 -4.52 5.62 -15.40
N ASP A 34 -5.78 5.98 -15.62
CA ASP A 34 -6.90 5.67 -14.75
C ASP A 34 -8.09 5.35 -15.67
N CYS A 35 -8.89 4.40 -15.24
CA CYS A 35 -10.05 3.92 -15.95
C CYS A 35 -11.29 4.01 -15.06
N GLU A 36 -12.39 4.47 -15.63
CA GLU A 36 -13.71 4.26 -15.06
C GLU A 36 -14.37 3.07 -15.75
N MET A 37 -15.06 2.23 -14.98
CA MET A 37 -15.67 0.98 -15.46
C MET A 37 -17.11 0.85 -15.02
N THR A 38 -17.86 -0.01 -15.71
CA THR A 38 -19.24 -0.38 -15.30
C THR A 38 -19.28 -1.17 -13.99
N GLY A 39 -18.13 -1.70 -13.56
CA GLY A 39 -17.93 -2.48 -12.34
C GLY A 39 -16.51 -3.05 -12.27
N LEU A 40 -16.32 -4.08 -11.44
CA LEU A 40 -14.99 -4.65 -11.15
C LEU A 40 -14.81 -6.09 -11.67
N ASP A 41 -15.83 -6.66 -12.30
CA ASP A 41 -15.78 -8.00 -12.89
C ASP A 41 -15.24 -7.92 -14.32
N ILE A 42 -14.01 -8.38 -14.51
CA ILE A 42 -13.33 -8.36 -15.81
C ILE A 42 -14.12 -9.09 -16.89
N ASP A 43 -14.95 -10.07 -16.55
CA ASP A 43 -15.67 -10.88 -17.52
C ASP A 43 -16.97 -10.26 -18.00
N ASN A 44 -17.58 -9.41 -17.19
CA ASN A 44 -18.90 -8.85 -17.45
C ASN A 44 -18.91 -7.32 -17.56
N ASP A 45 -17.94 -6.64 -16.95
CA ASP A 45 -17.85 -5.18 -16.95
C ASP A 45 -16.95 -4.65 -18.08
N ARG A 46 -17.17 -3.39 -18.44
CA ARG A 46 -16.50 -2.70 -19.56
C ARG A 46 -15.94 -1.34 -19.18
N LEU A 47 -15.02 -0.84 -20.00
CA LEU A 47 -14.41 0.49 -19.85
C LEU A 47 -15.41 1.59 -20.25
N MET A 48 -15.55 2.62 -19.42
CA MET A 48 -16.43 3.79 -19.61
C MET A 48 -15.64 5.08 -19.87
N GLU A 49 -14.53 5.27 -19.17
CA GLU A 49 -13.61 6.39 -19.38
C GLU A 49 -12.17 5.86 -19.27
N ILE A 50 -11.26 6.41 -20.08
CA ILE A 50 -9.83 6.18 -19.92
C ILE A 50 -9.10 7.51 -20.12
N ALA A 51 -8.19 7.82 -19.20
CA ALA A 51 -7.31 8.98 -19.32
C ALA A 51 -5.85 8.56 -19.30
N CYS A 52 -4.99 9.38 -19.89
CA CYS A 52 -3.54 9.14 -19.89
C CYS A 52 -2.75 10.41 -19.63
N MET A 53 -1.64 10.25 -18.90
CA MET A 53 -0.63 11.29 -18.72
C MET A 53 0.76 10.64 -18.70
N VAL A 54 1.80 11.38 -19.10
CA VAL A 54 3.19 10.92 -19.02
C VAL A 54 4.02 11.90 -18.19
N THR A 55 4.84 11.37 -17.28
CA THR A 55 5.81 12.16 -16.50
C THR A 55 7.24 11.76 -16.83
N GLU A 56 8.14 12.74 -16.85
CA GLU A 56 9.55 12.59 -17.23
C GLU A 56 10.47 12.31 -16.03
N GLY A 57 10.06 11.51 -15.04
CA GLY A 57 10.87 11.31 -13.80
C GLY A 57 11.16 12.59 -12.97
N ASP A 58 10.82 13.76 -13.51
CA ASP A 58 10.87 15.10 -12.94
C ASP A 58 9.43 15.65 -12.81
N GLU A 59 9.30 16.96 -12.55
CA GLU A 59 8.00 17.60 -12.37
C GLU A 59 7.24 17.81 -13.70
N ASN A 60 7.88 17.64 -14.86
CA ASN A 60 7.29 17.90 -16.16
C ASN A 60 6.22 16.85 -16.52
N LEU A 61 5.11 17.38 -17.00
CA LEU A 61 3.89 16.62 -17.23
C LEU A 61 3.39 16.85 -18.65
N THR A 62 3.17 15.76 -19.36
CA THR A 62 2.43 15.78 -20.63
C THR A 62 1.04 15.17 -20.41
N ILE A 63 0.00 15.96 -20.66
CA ILE A 63 -1.39 15.50 -20.62
C ILE A 63 -1.69 14.80 -21.94
N GLY A 64 -2.20 13.56 -21.85
CA GLY A 64 -2.65 12.77 -22.99
C GLY A 64 -4.16 12.80 -23.18
N PRO A 65 -4.69 11.85 -23.96
CA PRO A 65 -6.12 11.72 -24.20
C PRO A 65 -6.91 11.53 -22.90
N ASN A 66 -8.12 12.09 -22.86
CA ASN A 66 -9.18 11.74 -21.92
C ASN A 66 -10.42 11.35 -22.73
N ILE A 67 -10.76 10.08 -22.73
CA ILE A 67 -11.67 9.48 -23.71
C ILE A 67 -12.83 8.82 -22.98
N ILE A 68 -14.05 9.24 -23.34
CA ILE A 68 -15.29 8.60 -22.90
C ILE A 68 -15.66 7.53 -23.93
N ILE A 69 -15.82 6.30 -23.49
CA ILE A 69 -16.03 5.11 -24.32
C ILE A 69 -17.50 4.73 -24.28
N HIS A 70 -18.11 4.56 -25.45
CA HIS A 70 -19.50 4.17 -25.57
C HIS A 70 -19.74 2.74 -25.06
N GLN A 71 -20.84 2.55 -24.34
CA GLN A 71 -21.35 1.25 -23.90
C GLN A 71 -22.87 1.20 -24.07
N ASP A 72 -23.41 0.00 -24.29
CA ASP A 72 -24.84 -0.20 -24.52
C ASP A 72 -25.68 0.15 -23.27
N ASP A 73 -26.86 0.73 -23.46
CA ASP A 73 -27.79 1.09 -22.38
C ASP A 73 -28.16 -0.10 -21.49
N ALA A 74 -28.26 -1.30 -22.08
CA ALA A 74 -28.55 -2.53 -21.34
C ALA A 74 -27.42 -2.88 -20.35
N LEU A 75 -26.16 -2.61 -20.70
CA LEU A 75 -25.03 -2.82 -19.80
C LEU A 75 -25.05 -1.78 -18.67
N LEU A 76 -25.26 -0.51 -19.02
CA LEU A 76 -25.33 0.59 -18.04
C LEU A 76 -26.46 0.40 -17.04
N ALA A 77 -27.61 -0.11 -17.48
CA ALA A 77 -28.75 -0.43 -16.63
C ALA A 77 -28.47 -1.58 -15.66
N ASN A 78 -27.53 -2.47 -15.99
CA ASN A 78 -27.14 -3.62 -15.18
C ASN A 78 -25.93 -3.35 -14.26
N MET A 79 -25.37 -2.15 -14.27
CA MET A 79 -24.37 -1.74 -13.28
C MET A 79 -24.89 -1.88 -11.85
N ASN A 80 -23.98 -2.14 -10.91
CA ASN A 80 -24.35 -2.14 -9.49
C ASN A 80 -24.77 -0.73 -9.01
N GLU A 81 -25.50 -0.68 -7.90
CA GLU A 81 -26.07 0.58 -7.38
C GLU A 81 -25.02 1.64 -7.04
N TRP A 82 -23.84 1.21 -6.60
CA TRP A 82 -22.74 2.13 -6.32
C TRP A 82 -22.26 2.81 -7.62
N CYS A 83 -22.02 2.05 -8.68
CA CYS A 83 -21.59 2.58 -9.99
C CYS A 83 -22.66 3.49 -10.60
N LYS A 84 -23.94 3.09 -10.58
CA LYS A 84 -25.06 3.93 -11.05
C LYS A 84 -25.11 5.27 -10.34
N THR A 85 -24.98 5.24 -9.01
CA THR A 85 -25.02 6.46 -8.20
C THR A 85 -23.82 7.34 -8.49
N GLN A 86 -22.62 6.77 -8.54
CA GLN A 86 -21.39 7.54 -8.68
C GLN A 86 -21.26 8.12 -10.08
N HIS A 87 -21.38 7.28 -11.11
CA HIS A 87 -21.28 7.72 -12.51
C HIS A 87 -22.45 8.61 -12.94
N GLY A 88 -23.61 8.46 -12.29
CA GLY A 88 -24.74 9.37 -12.46
C GLY A 88 -24.45 10.77 -11.91
N LYS A 89 -23.85 10.89 -10.71
CA LYS A 89 -23.50 12.18 -10.10
C LYS A 89 -22.45 12.94 -10.90
N THR A 90 -21.51 12.24 -11.52
CA THR A 90 -20.39 12.84 -12.28
C THR A 90 -20.77 13.16 -13.72
N GLY A 91 -21.98 12.80 -14.15
CA GLY A 91 -22.45 12.91 -15.53
C GLY A 91 -21.77 11.92 -16.49
N LEU A 92 -20.97 10.96 -15.96
CA LEU A 92 -20.26 10.00 -16.79
C LEU A 92 -21.24 9.06 -17.51
N THR A 93 -22.29 8.59 -16.84
CA THR A 93 -23.29 7.71 -17.47
C THR A 93 -23.91 8.36 -18.71
N GLU A 94 -24.34 9.62 -18.60
CA GLU A 94 -24.92 10.36 -19.72
C GLU A 94 -23.90 10.56 -20.85
N ALA A 95 -22.65 10.91 -20.50
CA ALA A 95 -21.61 11.12 -21.48
C ALA A 95 -21.23 9.82 -22.22
N VAL A 96 -21.27 8.67 -21.55
CA VAL A 96 -21.06 7.33 -22.16
C VAL A 96 -22.17 7.01 -23.16
N GLN A 97 -23.43 7.29 -22.80
CA GLN A 97 -24.58 7.10 -23.70
C GLN A 97 -24.47 7.96 -24.97
N GLN A 98 -23.95 9.19 -24.83
CA GLN A 98 -23.76 10.12 -25.94
C GLN A 98 -22.46 9.86 -26.74
N SER A 99 -21.51 9.09 -26.20
CA SER A 99 -20.25 8.80 -26.88
C SER A 99 -20.49 7.92 -28.10
N THR A 100 -19.63 8.08 -29.10
CA THR A 100 -19.56 7.23 -30.29
C THR A 100 -18.21 6.50 -30.40
N VAL A 101 -17.33 6.69 -29.41
CA VAL A 101 -15.98 6.12 -29.40
C VAL A 101 -16.03 4.70 -28.88
N THR A 102 -15.54 3.74 -29.67
CA THR A 102 -15.39 2.35 -29.25
C THR A 102 -14.05 2.14 -28.52
N GLU A 103 -13.94 1.07 -27.73
CA GLU A 103 -12.69 0.70 -27.05
C GLU A 103 -11.50 0.62 -28.02
N LYS A 104 -11.70 0.09 -29.23
CA LYS A 104 -10.66 -0.01 -30.25
C LYS A 104 -10.19 1.36 -30.77
N VAL A 105 -11.12 2.31 -30.90
CA VAL A 105 -10.78 3.69 -31.29
C VAL A 105 -10.04 4.39 -30.14
N ALA A 106 -10.49 4.19 -28.90
CA ALA A 106 -9.81 4.72 -27.72
C ALA A 106 -8.39 4.15 -27.58
N GLU A 107 -8.22 2.83 -27.72
CA GLU A 107 -6.92 2.15 -27.73
C GLU A 107 -5.97 2.75 -28.76
N LYS A 108 -6.46 2.99 -29.99
CA LYS A 108 -5.66 3.59 -31.05
C LYS A 108 -5.20 5.01 -30.68
N GLN A 109 -6.10 5.85 -30.15
CA GLN A 109 -5.76 7.22 -29.73
C GLN A 109 -4.72 7.23 -28.59
N MET A 110 -4.85 6.29 -27.65
CA MET A 110 -3.89 6.10 -26.55
C MET A 110 -2.51 5.70 -27.09
N LEU A 111 -2.46 4.76 -28.03
CA LEU A 111 -1.22 4.32 -28.67
C LEU A 111 -0.57 5.43 -29.51
N GLU A 112 -1.36 6.19 -30.26
CA GLU A 112 -0.88 7.34 -31.03
C GLU A 112 -0.17 8.34 -30.12
N PHE A 113 -0.79 8.72 -28.99
CA PHE A 113 -0.16 9.56 -27.99
C PHE A 113 1.10 8.91 -27.39
N LEU A 114 0.99 7.69 -26.87
CA LEU A 114 2.10 7.04 -26.17
C LEU A 114 3.30 6.78 -27.07
N SER A 115 3.11 6.55 -28.37
CA SER A 115 4.20 6.37 -29.34
C SER A 115 5.10 7.61 -29.47
N LEU A 116 4.54 8.81 -29.25
CA LEU A 116 5.30 10.06 -29.25
C LEU A 116 6.13 10.19 -27.95
N HIS A 117 5.58 9.72 -26.84
CA HIS A 117 6.12 9.98 -25.51
C HIS A 117 6.86 8.81 -24.87
N THR A 118 6.76 7.58 -25.36
CA THR A 118 7.35 6.41 -24.69
C THR A 118 7.75 5.37 -25.71
N SER A 119 8.84 4.65 -25.40
CA SER A 119 9.26 3.52 -26.21
C SER A 119 8.49 2.26 -25.78
N PRO A 120 8.01 1.45 -26.74
CA PRO A 120 7.22 0.25 -26.43
C PRO A 120 7.94 -0.68 -25.45
N GLY A 121 7.20 -1.13 -24.44
CA GLY A 121 7.63 -2.13 -23.47
C GLY A 121 8.62 -1.64 -22.41
N LEU A 122 9.02 -0.35 -22.40
CA LEU A 122 10.00 0.18 -21.45
C LEU A 122 9.38 0.85 -20.22
N CYS A 123 8.32 1.64 -20.42
CA CYS A 123 7.77 2.50 -19.37
C CYS A 123 6.69 1.77 -18.56
N PRO A 124 6.77 1.76 -17.21
CA PRO A 124 5.77 1.10 -16.36
C PRO A 124 4.47 1.89 -16.28
N LEU A 125 3.40 1.17 -15.95
CA LEU A 125 2.08 1.73 -15.66
C LEU A 125 2.08 2.34 -14.25
N ALA A 126 1.51 3.53 -14.08
CA ALA A 126 1.45 4.23 -12.81
C ALA A 126 0.01 4.68 -12.50
N GLY A 127 -0.35 4.65 -11.22
CA GLY A 127 -1.66 5.07 -10.74
C GLY A 127 -1.93 4.59 -9.32
N ASN A 128 -3.14 4.84 -8.82
CA ASN A 128 -3.58 4.32 -7.53
C ASN A 128 -4.39 3.04 -7.75
N SER A 129 -4.07 1.97 -7.00
CA SER A 129 -4.75 0.67 -7.13
C SER A 129 -4.76 0.14 -8.57
N ILE A 130 -3.72 0.52 -9.32
CA ILE A 130 -3.62 0.42 -10.79
C ILE A 130 -3.65 -1.01 -11.33
N GLY A 131 -3.54 -2.00 -10.44
CA GLY A 131 -3.66 -3.41 -10.80
C GLY A 131 -5.01 -3.74 -11.43
N ARG A 132 -6.11 -3.08 -11.00
CA ARG A 132 -7.43 -3.35 -11.57
C ARG A 132 -7.53 -2.83 -12.99
N ASP A 133 -7.15 -1.58 -13.22
CA ASP A 133 -7.10 -0.92 -14.53
C ASP A 133 -6.26 -1.73 -15.50
N ARG A 134 -5.09 -2.20 -15.04
CA ARG A 134 -4.21 -3.04 -15.86
C ARG A 134 -4.92 -4.28 -16.39
N GLN A 135 -5.72 -4.94 -15.56
CA GLN A 135 -6.43 -6.15 -15.98
C GLN A 135 -7.53 -5.84 -17.01
N PHE A 136 -8.19 -4.69 -16.91
CA PHE A 136 -9.11 -4.22 -17.96
C PHE A 136 -8.36 -3.88 -19.25
N ILE A 137 -7.24 -3.16 -19.16
CA ILE A 137 -6.39 -2.80 -20.31
C ILE A 137 -5.87 -4.07 -21.00
N GLU A 138 -5.37 -5.05 -20.27
CA GLU A 138 -4.88 -6.32 -20.83
C GLU A 138 -5.96 -7.10 -21.59
N LYS A 139 -7.22 -7.01 -21.16
CA LYS A 139 -8.34 -7.70 -21.80
C LYS A 139 -8.94 -6.93 -22.97
N TYR A 140 -9.20 -5.64 -22.79
CA TYR A 140 -10.00 -4.82 -23.70
C TYR A 140 -9.15 -3.92 -24.60
N MET A 141 -7.88 -3.68 -24.26
CA MET A 141 -6.92 -2.89 -25.03
C MET A 141 -5.54 -3.60 -25.08
N PRO A 142 -5.46 -4.80 -25.70
CA PRO A 142 -4.28 -5.65 -25.64
C PRO A 142 -3.05 -5.06 -26.35
N ASP A 143 -3.20 -4.21 -27.36
CA ASP A 143 -2.09 -3.56 -28.04
C ASP A 143 -1.54 -2.41 -27.19
N LEU A 144 -2.41 -1.67 -26.50
CA LEU A 144 -2.00 -0.74 -25.45
C LEU A 144 -1.23 -1.47 -24.33
N ALA A 145 -1.73 -2.60 -23.87
CA ALA A 145 -1.08 -3.41 -22.83
C ALA A 145 0.33 -3.86 -23.22
N LYS A 146 0.55 -4.23 -24.50
CA LYS A 146 1.88 -4.61 -25.03
C LYS A 146 2.85 -3.43 -25.08
N HIS A 147 2.36 -2.22 -25.30
CA HIS A 147 3.18 -1.01 -25.31
C HIS A 147 3.67 -0.64 -23.90
N ILE A 148 2.92 -1.00 -22.86
CA ILE A 148 3.23 -0.68 -21.47
C ILE A 148 4.08 -1.80 -20.85
N HIS A 149 5.15 -1.44 -20.13
CA HIS A 149 5.98 -2.42 -19.43
C HIS A 149 5.15 -3.23 -18.41
N TYR A 150 5.51 -4.49 -18.15
CA TYR A 150 4.77 -5.41 -17.26
C TYR A 150 4.71 -4.97 -15.78
N ARG A 151 5.45 -3.93 -15.39
CA ARG A 151 5.57 -3.48 -14.00
C ARG A 151 4.61 -2.35 -13.75
N ASN A 152 4.14 -2.29 -12.50
CA ASN A 152 3.29 -1.22 -12.02
C ASN A 152 4.02 -0.39 -10.97
N VAL A 153 3.82 0.92 -11.01
CA VAL A 153 4.13 1.87 -9.95
C VAL A 153 2.81 2.24 -9.28
N ASP A 154 2.46 1.45 -8.27
CA ASP A 154 1.20 1.61 -7.55
C ASP A 154 1.38 2.55 -6.34
N VAL A 155 0.78 3.73 -6.42
CA VAL A 155 0.83 4.75 -5.37
C VAL A 155 0.16 4.25 -4.08
N THR A 156 -0.86 3.39 -4.21
CA THR A 156 -1.54 2.78 -3.06
C THR A 156 -0.61 1.85 -2.31
N THR A 157 0.33 1.16 -2.98
CA THR A 157 1.35 0.36 -2.28
C THR A 157 2.21 1.23 -1.36
N ILE A 158 2.62 2.41 -1.81
CA ILE A 158 3.39 3.35 -0.98
C ILE A 158 2.52 3.87 0.17
N ALA A 159 1.27 4.22 -0.11
CA ALA A 159 0.32 4.66 0.90
C ALA A 159 0.11 3.59 1.99
N GLU A 160 -0.05 2.32 1.62
CA GLU A 160 -0.19 1.20 2.56
C GLU A 160 1.10 0.91 3.32
N LEU A 161 2.27 1.01 2.68
CA LEU A 161 3.55 0.87 3.39
C LEU A 161 3.72 1.98 4.44
N CYS A 162 3.38 3.22 4.12
CA CYS A 162 3.34 4.33 5.07
C CYS A 162 2.40 4.07 6.26
N LYS A 163 1.43 3.17 6.12
CA LYS A 163 0.55 2.72 7.22
C LYS A 163 1.18 1.59 8.04
N VAL A 164 1.87 0.61 7.42
CA VAL A 164 2.15 -0.72 8.00
C VAL A 164 3.46 -0.86 8.78
N THR A 165 4.53 -0.13 8.49
CA THR A 165 5.91 -0.59 8.81
C THR A 165 6.27 -0.74 10.33
N LEU A 166 5.36 -0.52 11.31
CA LEU A 166 5.72 -0.36 12.75
C LEU A 166 5.55 -1.64 13.51
N PHE A 167 4.92 -2.66 12.93
CA PHE A 167 4.83 -3.94 13.60
C PHE A 167 6.22 -4.47 13.98
N VAL A 168 7.18 -4.39 13.05
CA VAL A 168 8.55 -4.86 13.28
C VAL A 168 9.32 -3.92 14.21
N TYR A 169 9.27 -2.60 14.00
CA TYR A 169 10.03 -1.65 14.83
C TYR A 169 9.49 -1.53 16.26
N TYR A 170 8.16 -1.56 16.45
CA TYR A 170 7.50 -1.54 17.76
C TYR A 170 7.77 -2.82 18.54
N VAL A 171 7.59 -4.00 17.92
CA VAL A 171 7.92 -5.29 18.56
C VAL A 171 9.39 -5.32 18.95
N LEU A 172 10.30 -4.90 18.07
CA LEU A 172 11.74 -4.84 18.40
C LEU A 172 12.07 -3.83 19.50
N THR A 173 11.40 -2.67 19.54
CA THR A 173 11.63 -1.64 20.57
C THR A 173 11.08 -2.07 21.93
N VAL A 174 9.89 -2.67 21.97
CA VAL A 174 9.29 -3.21 23.19
C VAL A 174 10.13 -4.39 23.70
N LEU A 175 10.53 -5.31 22.83
CA LEU A 175 11.43 -6.42 23.20
C LEU A 175 12.78 -5.91 23.73
N LYS A 176 13.37 -4.87 23.12
CA LYS A 176 14.59 -4.22 23.65
C LYS A 176 14.37 -3.61 25.03
N ARG A 177 13.26 -2.88 25.26
CA ARG A 177 12.96 -2.26 26.56
C ARG A 177 12.70 -3.30 27.65
N VAL A 178 11.99 -4.38 27.31
CA VAL A 178 11.76 -5.51 28.21
C VAL A 178 13.09 -6.21 28.53
N ALA A 179 13.95 -6.46 27.53
CA ALA A 179 15.26 -7.05 27.74
C ALA A 179 16.18 -6.19 28.62
N VAL A 180 16.21 -4.87 28.41
CA VAL A 180 16.97 -3.92 29.24
C VAL A 180 16.44 -3.89 30.67
N PHE A 181 15.11 -3.88 30.85
CA PHE A 181 14.48 -3.91 32.17
C PHE A 181 14.79 -5.21 32.92
N VAL A 182 14.71 -6.36 32.23
CA VAL A 182 15.07 -7.68 32.79
C VAL A 182 16.57 -7.73 33.12
N MET A 183 17.46 -7.20 32.27
CA MET A 183 18.89 -7.09 32.57
C MET A 183 19.16 -6.20 33.79
N GLN A 184 18.48 -5.05 33.92
CA GLN A 184 18.64 -4.13 35.05
C GLN A 184 18.18 -4.75 36.39
N LEU A 185 17.09 -5.53 36.37
CA LEU A 185 16.63 -6.32 37.51
C LEU A 185 17.59 -7.45 37.87
N SER A 186 18.23 -8.06 36.87
CA SER A 186 19.19 -9.17 37.07
C SER A 186 20.54 -8.70 37.61
N LEU A 187 20.91 -7.43 37.40
CA LEU A 187 22.22 -6.85 37.75
C LEU A 187 22.24 -6.05 39.07
N ASN A 188 21.12 -5.96 39.81
CA ASN A 188 21.05 -5.38 41.16
C ASN A 188 21.62 -3.93 41.26
N ILE A 189 21.47 -3.11 40.21
CA ILE A 189 21.92 -1.72 40.20
C ILE A 189 20.92 -0.86 40.98
N ARG A 190 21.31 -0.37 42.17
CA ARG A 190 20.55 0.62 42.95
C ARG A 190 20.67 2.00 42.30
N VAL A 191 19.63 2.44 41.59
CA VAL A 191 19.49 3.84 41.18
C VAL A 191 18.73 4.60 42.26
N HIS A 192 19.39 5.54 42.94
CA HIS A 192 18.73 6.52 43.82
C HIS A 192 17.93 7.50 42.94
N ILE A 193 16.63 7.26 42.81
CA ILE A 193 15.71 8.22 42.17
C ILE A 193 15.41 9.34 43.17
N VAL A 194 16.08 10.48 43.03
CA VAL A 194 15.72 11.74 43.70
C VAL A 194 14.53 12.34 42.94
N GLY A 195 13.35 12.36 43.55
CA GLY A 195 12.19 13.09 43.01
C GLY A 195 10.81 12.45 43.23
N VAL A 196 10.44 12.12 44.46
CA VAL A 196 9.17 11.42 44.78
C VAL A 196 7.93 12.34 44.77
N ARG A 197 8.05 13.67 44.64
CA ARG A 197 6.87 14.56 44.65
C ARG A 197 6.09 14.61 43.32
N SER A 198 6.73 14.31 42.19
CA SER A 198 6.07 14.36 40.86
C SER A 198 5.31 13.07 40.51
N TYR A 199 5.66 11.94 41.16
CA TYR A 199 5.09 10.62 40.88
C TYR A 199 3.68 10.45 41.47
N VAL A 200 3.40 11.10 42.61
CA VAL A 200 2.09 11.06 43.28
C VAL A 200 1.02 11.81 42.48
N GLN A 201 1.38 12.90 41.82
CA GLN A 201 0.45 13.63 40.93
C GLN A 201 0.16 12.89 39.62
N ALA A 202 1.12 12.15 39.08
CA ALA A 202 0.89 11.26 37.93
C ALA A 202 -0.05 10.10 38.30
N ARG A 203 0.14 9.48 39.47
CA ARG A 203 -0.70 8.37 39.97
C ARG A 203 -2.20 8.72 40.01
N GLN A 204 -2.56 9.96 40.34
CA GLN A 204 -3.96 10.38 40.41
C GLN A 204 -4.62 10.44 39.02
N LYS A 205 -3.91 10.94 37.99
CA LYS A 205 -4.42 11.04 36.60
C LYS A 205 -4.57 9.70 35.88
N TRP A 206 -3.83 8.67 36.30
CA TRP A 206 -3.81 7.36 35.62
C TRP A 206 -4.93 6.43 36.08
N MET A 207 -5.54 6.74 37.24
CA MET A 207 -6.66 5.98 37.82
C MET A 207 -8.02 6.30 37.19
N ASP A 208 -8.10 7.35 36.37
CA ASP A 208 -9.34 7.79 35.70
C ASP A 208 -9.61 7.06 34.38
N TYR A 209 -8.65 6.28 33.86
CA TYR A 209 -8.80 5.49 32.64
C TYR A 209 -9.01 3.99 32.99
N PRO A 210 -10.20 3.41 32.73
CA PRO A 210 -10.54 2.04 33.15
C PRO A 210 -9.59 0.96 32.62
N VAL A 211 -9.08 1.16 31.40
CA VAL A 211 -8.16 0.23 30.70
C VAL A 211 -6.75 0.30 31.29
N LEU A 212 -6.23 1.50 31.52
CA LEU A 212 -4.92 1.71 32.16
C LEU A 212 -4.94 1.27 33.62
N LYS A 213 -6.04 1.52 34.35
CA LYS A 213 -6.25 1.02 35.70
C LYS A 213 -6.20 -0.51 35.75
N SER A 214 -6.79 -1.19 34.76
CA SER A 214 -6.76 -2.66 34.68
C SER A 214 -5.38 -3.21 34.32
N ILE A 215 -4.64 -2.54 33.43
CA ILE A 215 -3.25 -2.89 33.07
C ILE A 215 -2.30 -2.66 34.24
N VAL A 216 -2.46 -1.54 34.96
CA VAL A 216 -1.66 -1.20 36.14
C VAL A 216 -2.00 -2.13 37.32
N ILE A 217 -3.28 -2.44 37.58
CA ILE A 217 -3.68 -3.42 38.60
C ILE A 217 -3.18 -4.83 38.24
N ALA A 218 -3.21 -5.23 36.97
CA ALA A 218 -2.66 -6.52 36.53
C ALA A 218 -1.13 -6.57 36.66
N ALA A 219 -0.43 -5.48 36.32
CA ALA A 219 1.02 -5.37 36.43
C ALA A 219 1.51 -5.27 37.89
N PHE A 220 0.81 -4.54 38.75
CA PHE A 220 1.19 -4.36 40.17
C PHE A 220 0.59 -5.40 41.11
N GLY A 221 -0.57 -5.98 40.80
CA GLY A 221 -1.13 -7.14 41.51
C GLY A 221 -0.26 -8.39 41.38
N PHE A 222 0.65 -8.40 40.40
CA PHE A 222 1.71 -9.39 40.24
C PHE A 222 2.92 -9.17 41.16
N PHE A 223 3.04 -7.99 41.79
CA PHE A 223 4.22 -7.58 42.57
C PHE A 223 3.91 -7.14 44.01
N ASP A 224 2.68 -7.23 44.51
CA ASP A 224 2.41 -7.14 45.97
C ASP A 224 2.37 -8.54 46.60
N PRO A 225 3.41 -8.95 47.34
CA PRO A 225 3.47 -10.28 47.96
C PRO A 225 2.47 -10.46 49.10
N ARG A 226 1.76 -9.40 49.51
CA ARG A 226 0.92 -9.41 50.72
C ARG A 226 -0.56 -9.68 50.48
N HIS A 227 -1.03 -9.68 49.22
CA HIS A 227 -2.48 -9.76 48.92
C HIS A 227 -2.91 -10.82 47.89
N SER A 228 -2.02 -11.70 47.41
CA SER A 228 -2.42 -12.75 46.46
C SER A 228 -2.33 -14.17 47.07
N PRO A 229 -3.45 -14.90 47.20
CA PRO A 229 -3.47 -16.28 47.71
C PRO A 229 -2.71 -17.28 46.84
N LEU A 230 -2.33 -16.90 45.61
CA LEU A 230 -1.66 -17.75 44.61
C LEU A 230 -0.17 -17.98 44.87
N PHE A 231 0.45 -17.28 45.84
CA PHE A 231 1.87 -17.43 46.15
C PHE A 231 2.18 -18.35 47.34
N ARG A 232 1.16 -18.99 47.94
CA ARG A 232 1.40 -20.10 48.87
C ARG A 232 1.25 -21.43 48.14
N THR A 233 2.40 -22.05 47.90
CA THR A 233 2.61 -23.48 47.61
C THR A 233 2.08 -23.99 46.26
N ARG A 234 2.96 -23.99 45.25
CA ARG A 234 3.31 -25.13 44.36
C ARG A 234 4.23 -24.63 43.22
N PRO A 235 5.11 -25.48 42.66
CA PRO A 235 5.95 -25.07 41.54
C PRO A 235 5.09 -24.78 40.31
N PHE A 236 5.34 -23.62 39.71
CA PHE A 236 4.64 -23.13 38.51
C PHE A 236 4.89 -24.07 37.31
N ASP A 237 3.84 -24.71 36.82
CA ASP A 237 3.87 -25.63 35.68
C ASP A 237 3.85 -24.90 34.32
N ASN A 238 4.57 -25.46 33.33
CA ASN A 238 4.89 -24.87 32.03
C ASN A 238 3.65 -24.64 31.14
N ASP A 239 2.57 -25.39 31.31
CA ASP A 239 1.35 -25.25 30.51
C ASP A 239 0.59 -23.94 30.76
N ASN A 240 0.68 -23.40 31.99
CA ASN A 240 0.09 -22.11 32.31
C ASN A 240 0.87 -20.94 31.70
N ARG A 241 2.18 -21.09 31.42
CA ARG A 241 2.96 -20.09 30.67
C ARG A 241 2.51 -19.98 29.22
N ILE A 242 2.24 -21.12 28.58
CA ILE A 242 1.79 -21.15 27.18
C ILE A 242 0.38 -20.58 27.05
N ARG A 243 -0.52 -20.84 28.01
CA ARG A 243 -1.86 -20.22 28.06
C ARG A 243 -1.79 -18.72 28.30
N LEU A 244 -0.93 -18.25 29.20
CA LEU A 244 -0.77 -16.82 29.51
C LEU A 244 -0.17 -16.04 28.33
N ILE A 245 0.81 -16.61 27.62
CA ILE A 245 1.38 -16.04 26.39
C ILE A 245 0.34 -16.03 25.27
N LYS A 246 -0.42 -17.13 25.09
CA LYS A 246 -1.50 -17.18 24.09
C LYS A 246 -2.58 -16.13 24.36
N THR A 247 -3.01 -15.94 25.60
CA THR A 247 -4.03 -14.95 25.97
C THR A 247 -3.50 -13.50 25.89
N ALA A 248 -2.24 -13.25 26.27
CA ALA A 248 -1.61 -11.93 26.13
C ALA A 248 -1.39 -11.56 24.64
N VAL A 249 -1.07 -12.54 23.79
CA VAL A 249 -0.97 -12.35 22.34
C VAL A 249 -2.36 -12.13 21.73
N PHE A 250 -3.40 -12.84 22.19
CA PHE A 250 -4.77 -12.69 21.67
C PHE A 250 -5.40 -11.33 22.01
N ILE A 251 -5.15 -10.80 23.22
CA ILE A 251 -5.66 -9.48 23.65
C ILE A 251 -4.97 -8.34 22.88
N HIS A 252 -3.74 -8.52 22.40
CA HIS A 252 -3.05 -7.51 21.60
C HIS A 252 -3.55 -7.44 20.14
N PHE A 253 -4.02 -8.57 19.59
CA PHE A 253 -4.58 -8.63 18.23
C PHE A 253 -5.96 -7.97 18.10
N ALA A 254 -6.74 -7.89 19.18
CA ALA A 254 -8.08 -7.32 19.15
C ALA A 254 -8.11 -5.76 19.09
N SER A 255 -6.97 -5.08 19.24
CA SER A 255 -6.87 -3.61 19.16
C SER A 255 -6.52 -3.07 17.76
N CYS A 256 -6.53 -3.95 16.75
CA CYS A 256 -6.07 -3.70 15.39
C CYS A 256 -7.06 -2.95 14.46
N ASN A 257 -8.04 -2.22 15.00
CA ASN A 257 -9.04 -1.51 14.17
C ASN A 257 -8.68 -0.06 13.79
N ASN A 258 -7.44 0.40 13.99
CA ASN A 258 -7.00 1.72 13.49
C ASN A 258 -5.48 1.78 13.32
N ILE A 259 -4.98 1.05 12.31
CA ILE A 259 -3.54 0.80 12.08
C ILE A 259 -2.88 1.86 11.17
N SER A 260 -3.64 2.70 10.48
CA SER A 260 -3.14 3.60 9.43
C SER A 260 -2.31 4.82 9.90
N GLN A 261 -2.46 5.28 11.14
CA GLN A 261 -1.94 6.60 11.58
C GLN A 261 -0.51 6.63 12.16
N ARG A 262 0.33 5.59 12.01
CA ARG A 262 1.39 5.38 13.03
C ARG A 262 2.87 5.53 12.62
N TRP A 263 3.29 5.51 11.35
CA TRP A 263 4.73 5.65 10.97
C TRP A 263 5.23 7.06 10.85
N LEU A 264 4.57 7.80 9.99
CA LEU A 264 4.79 9.19 9.76
C LEU A 264 3.41 9.82 9.97
N PRO A 265 2.94 9.94 11.23
CA PRO A 265 1.61 10.49 11.50
C PRO A 265 1.44 11.83 10.79
N ASP A 266 2.48 12.66 10.76
CA ASP A 266 2.49 13.92 10.01
C ASP A 266 2.38 13.70 8.50
N VAL A 267 3.03 12.68 7.92
CA VAL A 267 2.97 12.45 6.47
C VAL A 267 1.59 11.90 6.09
N THR A 268 1.09 10.90 6.80
CA THR A 268 -0.24 10.34 6.54
C THR A 268 -1.35 11.36 6.81
N ALA A 269 -1.26 12.13 7.91
CA ALA A 269 -2.28 13.14 8.25
C ALA A 269 -2.30 14.33 7.28
N ASN A 270 -1.16 14.68 6.68
CA ASN A 270 -1.06 15.78 5.72
C ASN A 270 -1.00 15.29 4.26
N THR A 271 -1.25 14.00 4.00
CA THR A 271 -1.35 13.50 2.62
C THR A 271 -2.54 14.19 1.95
N PRO A 272 -2.39 14.71 0.71
CA PRO A 272 -3.51 15.26 -0.02
C PRO A 272 -4.68 14.28 -0.11
N GLU A 273 -5.83 14.68 0.41
CA GLU A 273 -7.06 13.91 0.28
C GLU A 273 -7.50 13.91 -1.19
N LYS A 274 -7.97 12.75 -1.64
CA LYS A 274 -8.62 12.63 -2.93
C LYS A 274 -10.00 13.26 -2.85
N LYS A 275 -10.41 13.94 -3.91
CA LYS A 275 -11.79 14.45 -4.00
C LYS A 275 -12.76 13.33 -4.37
N GLU A 276 -12.24 12.19 -4.84
CA GLU A 276 -13.02 11.02 -5.25
C GLU A 276 -14.10 11.43 -6.25
N MET A 277 -13.69 12.20 -7.26
CA MET A 277 -14.58 12.68 -8.31
C MET A 277 -14.97 11.57 -9.28
N HIS A 278 -14.27 10.43 -9.29
CA HIS A 278 -14.48 9.31 -10.21
C HIS A 278 -14.52 9.75 -11.66
N ARG A 279 -13.46 10.45 -12.04
CA ARG A 279 -13.22 10.94 -13.40
C ARG A 279 -11.75 10.72 -13.68
N ALA A 280 -11.48 9.92 -14.70
CA ALA A 280 -10.17 9.32 -14.90
C ALA A 280 -9.02 10.34 -14.89
N LEU A 281 -9.17 11.46 -15.61
CA LEU A 281 -8.10 12.45 -15.70
C LEU A 281 -7.83 13.17 -14.37
N ASP A 282 -8.87 13.41 -13.56
CA ASP A 282 -8.71 14.05 -12.26
C ASP A 282 -8.11 13.07 -11.25
N ASP A 283 -8.51 11.81 -11.29
CA ASP A 283 -7.96 10.75 -10.45
C ASP A 283 -6.47 10.48 -10.73
N ILE A 284 -6.01 10.58 -11.99
CA ILE A 284 -4.58 10.56 -12.33
C ILE A 284 -3.85 11.74 -11.68
N ARG A 285 -4.39 12.95 -11.78
CA ARG A 285 -3.77 14.16 -11.22
C ARG A 285 -3.60 14.03 -9.71
N GLU A 286 -4.64 13.57 -9.03
CA GLU A 286 -4.62 13.35 -7.58
C GLU A 286 -3.61 12.26 -7.19
N SER A 287 -3.57 11.16 -7.95
CA SER A 287 -2.62 10.07 -7.72
C SER A 287 -1.17 10.52 -7.87
N ARG A 288 -0.87 11.34 -8.88
CA ARG A 288 0.46 11.95 -9.05
C ARG A 288 0.81 12.88 -7.89
N LEU A 289 -0.12 13.73 -7.46
CA LEU A 289 0.09 14.66 -6.34
C LEU A 289 0.43 13.92 -5.05
N GLN A 290 -0.26 12.82 -4.77
CA GLN A 290 0.07 11.94 -3.64
C GLN A 290 1.46 11.33 -3.77
N LEU A 291 1.84 10.83 -4.95
CA LEU A 291 3.18 10.26 -5.14
C LEU A 291 4.28 11.32 -4.93
N LEU A 292 4.10 12.52 -5.48
CA LEU A 292 5.04 13.63 -5.28
C LEU A 292 5.14 14.04 -3.82
N TYR A 293 4.02 14.06 -3.12
CA TYR A 293 3.99 14.32 -1.68
C TYR A 293 4.79 13.25 -0.92
N TYR A 294 4.53 11.96 -1.14
CA TYR A 294 5.30 10.89 -0.52
C TYR A 294 6.79 10.98 -0.86
N TYR A 295 7.14 11.26 -2.12
CA TYR A 295 8.51 11.45 -2.55
C TYR A 295 9.21 12.55 -1.74
N ASN A 296 8.59 13.72 -1.65
CA ASN A 296 9.15 14.87 -0.95
C ASN A 296 9.21 14.64 0.58
N SER A 297 8.19 14.02 1.16
CA SER A 297 8.08 13.81 2.60
C SER A 297 8.93 12.67 3.15
N ILE A 298 9.20 11.63 2.34
CA ILE A 298 9.91 10.43 2.78
C ILE A 298 11.35 10.44 2.31
N PHE A 299 11.59 10.76 1.04
CA PHE A 299 12.89 10.57 0.41
C PHE A 299 13.74 11.84 0.36
N LYS A 300 13.13 13.03 0.20
CA LYS A 300 13.85 14.32 0.25
C LYS A 300 14.03 14.90 1.66
N ARG A 301 13.36 14.38 2.69
CA ARG A 301 13.43 14.90 4.06
C ARG A 301 14.85 14.88 4.67
N ASN A 302 15.78 14.12 4.07
CA ASN A 302 17.15 13.93 4.55
C ASN A 302 18.24 14.40 3.56
N GLN A 303 17.90 15.19 2.54
CA GLN A 303 18.87 15.89 1.69
C GLN A 303 19.00 17.34 2.14
#